data_AF-A0A5B9RCG5-F1
#
_entry.id   AF-A0A5B9RCG5-F1
#
_cell.length_a   1.000
_cell.length_b   1.000
_cell.length_c   1.000
_cell.angle_alpha   90.00
_cell.angle_beta   90.00
_cell.angle_gamma   90.00
#
_symmetry.space_group_name_H-M   'P 1'
#
loop_
_entity.id
_entity.type
_entity.pdbx_description
1 polymer ?
#
loop_
_entity_poly.entity_id
_entity_poly.type
_entity_poly.pdbx_seq_one_letter_code
_entity_poly.pdbx_strand_id
1 'polypeptide(L)'
;MVNMAVALAITANARIFMSRVKNNPDIKLFYTDTDSAFTGNLLPDDWYHPNKTGFYKLENVVNNFVALGPKVYGAIKEDGSSFTKVKGFKGIIPLRTLTEALDSRNPQNVKHELMFNFINKGHIIEKETSYLLTPTLLKRELVFVNNILVGTTNKIVGNLKW
;
A
#
# COMPACT_ATOMS: atom_id res chain seq x y z
N MET A 1 -21.70 -6.81 -23.36
CA MET A 1 -21.86 -5.36 -23.54
C MET A 1 -21.10 -4.66 -22.43
N VAL A 2 -20.10 -3.84 -22.77
CA VAL A 2 -19.28 -3.09 -21.81
C VAL A 2 -19.73 -1.62 -21.87
N ASN A 3 -20.15 -1.05 -20.74
CA ASN A 3 -20.54 0.36 -20.66
C ASN A 3 -19.51 1.12 -19.81
N MET A 4 -18.70 1.97 -20.47
CA MET A 4 -17.65 2.74 -19.81
C MET A 4 -18.19 3.76 -18.81
N ALA A 5 -19.33 4.39 -19.09
CA ALA A 5 -19.90 5.40 -18.21
C ALA A 5 -20.29 4.79 -16.85
N VAL A 6 -20.86 3.59 -16.87
CA VAL A 6 -21.19 2.85 -15.64
C VAL A 6 -19.92 2.51 -14.86
N ALA A 7 -18.86 2.02 -15.52
CA ALA A 7 -17.59 1.69 -14.85
C ALA A 7 -16.92 2.93 -14.22
N LEU A 8 -16.98 4.08 -14.90
CA LEU A 8 -16.47 5.35 -14.38
C LEU A 8 -17.26 5.81 -13.15
N ALA A 9 -18.59 5.76 -13.21
CA ALA A 9 -19.45 6.13 -12.08
C ALA A 9 -19.18 5.26 -10.84
N ILE A 10 -19.03 3.94 -11.02
CA ILE A 10 -18.70 3.01 -9.94
C ILE A 10 -17.33 3.35 -9.32
N THR A 11 -16.30 3.54 -10.16
CA THR A 11 -14.94 3.83 -9.69
C THR A 11 -14.86 5.19 -8.98
N ALA A 12 -15.57 6.20 -9.49
CA ALA A 12 -15.64 7.52 -8.88
C ALA A 12 -16.33 7.45 -7.51
N ASN A 13 -17.48 6.78 -7.41
CA ASN A 13 -18.20 6.61 -6.15
C ASN A 13 -17.37 5.85 -5.10
N ALA A 14 -16.65 4.80 -5.50
CA ALA A 14 -15.75 4.09 -4.58
C ALA A 14 -14.64 5.00 -4.03
N ARG A 15 -14.07 5.89 -4.85
CA ARG A 15 -13.05 6.86 -4.39
C ARG A 15 -13.65 7.93 -3.49
N ILE A 16 -14.85 8.42 -3.79
CA ILE A 16 -15.58 9.38 -2.93
C ILE A 16 -15.87 8.74 -1.57
N PHE A 17 -16.29 7.48 -1.55
CA PHE A 17 -16.51 6.73 -0.31
C PHE A 17 -15.21 6.67 0.53
N MET A 18 -14.10 6.26 -0.07
CA MET A 18 -12.80 6.25 0.61
C MET A 18 -12.25 7.63 0.98
N SER A 19 -12.75 8.70 0.36
CA SER A 19 -12.37 10.07 0.70
C SER A 19 -12.76 10.44 2.13
N ARG A 20 -13.80 9.80 2.67
CA ARG A 20 -14.25 9.99 4.06
C ARG A 20 -13.19 9.60 5.07
N VAL A 21 -12.36 8.60 4.76
CA VAL A 21 -11.23 8.20 5.61
C VAL A 21 -10.00 9.06 5.32
N LYS A 22 -9.76 9.43 4.05
CA LYS A 22 -8.56 10.18 3.62
C LYS A 22 -8.53 11.64 4.05
N ASN A 23 -9.69 12.30 4.05
CA ASN A 23 -9.79 13.74 4.26
C ASN A 23 -10.43 14.09 5.61
N ASN A 24 -10.58 13.11 6.50
CA ASN A 24 -11.11 13.34 7.84
C ASN A 24 -9.96 13.66 8.81
N PRO A 25 -9.93 14.85 9.43
CA PRO A 25 -8.86 15.25 10.35
C PRO A 25 -8.80 14.42 11.64
N ASP A 26 -9.90 13.80 12.03
CA ASP A 26 -9.99 13.00 13.26
C ASP A 26 -9.41 11.58 13.06
N ILE A 27 -9.21 11.19 11.80
CA ILE A 27 -8.68 9.88 11.44
C ILE A 27 -7.20 10.00 11.10
N LYS A 28 -6.36 9.46 12.00
CA LYS A 28 -4.94 9.27 11.71
C LYS A 28 -4.75 8.15 10.68
N LEU A 29 -4.69 8.49 9.41
CA LEU A 29 -4.51 7.54 8.30
C LEU A 29 -3.03 7.23 8.06
N PHE A 30 -2.65 5.95 8.10
CA PHE A 30 -1.30 5.50 7.76
C PHE A 30 -1.19 5.02 6.31
N TYR A 31 -2.17 4.28 5.83
CA TYR A 31 -2.15 3.70 4.48
C TYR A 31 -3.55 3.38 3.97
N THR A 32 -3.72 3.37 2.65
CA THR A 32 -4.96 2.95 1.99
C THR A 32 -4.70 2.37 0.60
N ASP A 33 -5.40 1.30 0.24
CA ASP A 33 -5.38 0.69 -1.09
C ASP A 33 -6.79 0.27 -1.49
N THR A 34 -7.30 0.88 -2.56
CA THR A 34 -8.61 0.61 -3.18
C THR A 34 -9.80 0.81 -2.24
N ASP A 35 -10.04 -0.13 -1.34
CA ASP A 35 -11.17 -0.24 -0.40
C ASP A 35 -10.72 -0.52 1.05
N SER A 36 -9.41 -0.57 1.29
CA SER A 36 -8.81 -0.80 2.60
C SER A 36 -8.15 0.45 3.18
N ALA A 37 -8.10 0.54 4.51
CA ALA A 37 -7.39 1.59 5.24
C ALA A 37 -6.75 1.03 6.51
N PHE A 38 -5.55 1.51 6.83
CA PHE A 38 -4.89 1.31 8.11
C PHE A 38 -4.91 2.65 8.86
N THR A 39 -5.61 2.68 9.98
CA THR A 39 -5.82 3.87 10.79
C THR A 39 -5.24 3.68 12.18
N GLY A 40 -4.79 4.77 12.81
CA GLY A 40 -4.31 4.77 14.19
C GLY A 40 -5.42 4.81 15.24
N ASN A 41 -6.61 5.25 14.83
CA ASN A 41 -7.79 5.31 15.67
C ASN A 41 -8.86 4.38 15.07
N LEU A 42 -9.81 3.95 15.91
CA LEU A 42 -11.02 3.28 15.43
C LEU A 42 -11.84 4.24 14.54
N LEU A 43 -12.49 3.67 13.53
CA LEU A 43 -13.44 4.42 12.71
C LEU A 43 -14.74 4.64 13.49
N PRO A 44 -15.55 5.66 13.13
CA PRO A 44 -16.88 5.84 13.71
C PRO A 44 -17.73 4.57 13.63
N ASP A 45 -18.44 4.26 14.72
CA ASP A 45 -19.23 3.02 14.85
C ASP A 45 -20.31 2.90 13.76
N ASP A 46 -20.86 4.01 13.30
CA ASP A 46 -21.87 4.09 12.24
C ASP A 46 -21.30 3.73 10.85
N TRP A 47 -19.98 3.66 10.70
CA TRP A 47 -19.33 3.26 9.45
C TRP A 47 -18.96 1.77 9.42
N TYR A 48 -19.04 1.09 10.57
CA TYR A 48 -18.62 -0.29 10.72
C TYR A 48 -19.81 -1.24 10.79
N HIS A 49 -19.76 -2.31 10.00
CA HIS A 49 -20.67 -3.44 10.17
C HIS A 49 -20.03 -4.70 9.57
N PRO A 50 -19.96 -5.83 10.31
CA PRO A 50 -19.20 -7.00 9.87
C PRO A 50 -19.73 -7.63 8.57
N ASN A 51 -21.05 -7.60 8.36
CA ASN A 51 -21.70 -8.34 7.27
C ASN A 51 -22.59 -7.48 6.35
N LYS A 52 -22.64 -6.14 6.51
CA LYS A 52 -23.50 -5.29 5.66
C LYS A 52 -22.70 -4.66 4.55
N THR A 53 -23.23 -4.71 3.33
CA THR A 53 -22.64 -4.03 2.17
C THR A 53 -22.65 -2.52 2.36
N GLY A 54 -21.57 -1.86 1.93
CA GLY A 54 -21.41 -0.41 2.04
C GLY A 54 -20.87 0.07 3.38
N PHE A 55 -20.53 -0.85 4.29
CA PHE A 55 -19.87 -0.56 5.56
C PHE A 55 -18.43 -1.10 5.55
N TYR A 56 -17.58 -0.54 6.40
CA TYR A 56 -16.27 -1.10 6.67
C TYR A 56 -16.39 -2.35 7.54
N LYS A 57 -15.46 -3.28 7.32
CA LYS A 57 -15.25 -4.45 8.16
C LYS A 57 -13.87 -4.34 8.81
N LEU A 58 -13.81 -4.64 10.11
CA LEU A 58 -12.59 -4.71 10.87
C LEU A 58 -11.94 -6.06 10.56
N GLU A 59 -10.87 -6.02 9.77
CA GLU A 59 -10.17 -7.23 9.34
C GLU A 59 -9.04 -7.62 10.28
N ASN A 60 -8.24 -6.65 10.73
CA ASN A 60 -7.09 -6.91 11.60
C ASN A 60 -6.84 -5.74 12.54
N VAL A 61 -6.46 -6.06 13.78
CA VAL A 61 -5.85 -5.12 14.74
C VAL A 61 -4.35 -5.41 14.76
N VAL A 62 -3.54 -4.36 14.63
CA VAL A 62 -2.08 -4.47 14.47
C VAL A 62 -1.37 -3.56 15.45
N ASN A 63 -0.29 -4.06 16.04
CA ASN A 63 0.56 -3.31 16.97
C ASN A 63 1.54 -2.41 16.22
N ASN A 64 2.16 -2.96 15.18
CA ASN A 64 3.19 -2.27 14.41
C ASN A 64 2.83 -2.34 12.94
N PHE A 65 2.93 -1.21 12.24
CA PHE A 65 2.67 -1.10 10.81
C PHE A 65 3.81 -0.34 10.14
N VAL A 66 4.29 -0.86 9.02
CA VAL A 66 5.35 -0.25 8.20
C VAL A 66 4.90 -0.25 6.74
N ALA A 67 5.05 0.88 6.06
CA ALA A 67 4.81 1.00 4.62
C ALA A 67 5.94 1.76 3.94
N LEU A 68 6.50 1.18 2.88
CA LEU A 68 7.51 1.82 2.03
C LEU A 68 6.89 2.51 0.81
N GLY A 69 5.68 2.09 0.43
CA GLY A 69 5.00 2.66 -0.73
C GLY A 69 3.74 1.91 -1.12
N PRO A 70 3.18 2.23 -2.30
CA PRO A 70 1.97 1.60 -2.80
C PRO A 70 2.15 0.08 -2.94
N LYS A 71 1.34 -0.68 -2.20
CA LYS A 71 1.34 -2.15 -2.16
C LYS A 71 2.67 -2.76 -1.68
N VAL A 72 3.42 -2.01 -0.86
CA VAL A 72 4.63 -2.44 -0.17
C VAL A 72 4.51 -2.06 1.30
N TYR A 73 3.96 -2.96 2.10
CA TYR A 73 3.70 -2.75 3.53
C TYR A 73 3.71 -4.06 4.32
N GLY A 74 3.81 -3.96 5.63
CA GLY A 74 3.73 -5.10 6.53
C GLY A 74 3.29 -4.69 7.93
N ALA A 75 2.82 -5.66 8.71
CA ALA A 75 2.38 -5.42 10.07
C ALA A 75 2.57 -6.63 10.99
N ILE A 76 2.62 -6.37 12.30
CA ILE A 76 2.51 -7.38 13.37
C ILE A 76 1.14 -7.26 14.00
N LYS A 77 0.39 -8.37 14.04
CA LYS A 77 -0.90 -8.47 14.71
C LYS A 77 -0.73 -8.58 16.23
N GLU A 78 -1.81 -8.40 16.97
CA GLU A 78 -1.79 -8.55 18.44
C GLU A 78 -1.38 -9.96 18.90
N ASP A 79 -1.66 -10.99 18.11
CA ASP A 79 -1.27 -12.38 18.38
C ASP A 79 0.22 -12.67 18.12
N GLY A 80 1.01 -11.66 17.71
CA GLY A 80 2.42 -11.80 17.37
C GLY A 80 2.70 -12.33 15.96
N SER A 81 1.67 -12.75 15.22
CA SER A 81 1.82 -13.11 13.81
C SER A 81 2.13 -11.86 12.97
N SER A 82 2.93 -12.03 11.92
CA SER A 82 3.27 -10.93 11.01
C SER A 82 2.85 -11.26 9.59
N PHE A 83 2.50 -10.22 8.83
CA PHE A 83 2.25 -10.34 7.41
C PHE A 83 2.93 -9.23 6.65
N THR A 84 3.36 -9.54 5.43
CA THR A 84 3.95 -8.57 4.51
C THR A 84 3.33 -8.70 3.13
N LYS A 85 3.15 -7.56 2.46
CA LYS A 85 2.61 -7.46 1.11
C LYS A 85 3.55 -6.60 0.30
N VAL A 86 4.23 -7.21 -0.66
CA VAL A 86 5.21 -6.55 -1.52
C VAL A 86 4.86 -6.83 -2.98
N LYS A 87 4.40 -5.79 -3.68
CA LYS A 87 4.01 -5.90 -5.09
C LYS A 87 5.20 -6.28 -5.96
N GLY A 88 5.02 -7.33 -6.75
CA GLY A 88 6.02 -7.78 -7.70
C GLY A 88 7.12 -8.62 -7.05
N PHE A 89 7.01 -8.95 -5.77
CA PHE A 89 7.88 -9.91 -5.09
C PHE A 89 7.12 -11.23 -4.89
N LYS A 90 7.81 -12.36 -5.07
CA LYS A 90 7.24 -13.70 -4.86
C LYS A 90 7.94 -14.30 -3.63
N GLY A 91 7.20 -14.45 -2.54
CA GLY A 91 7.71 -14.95 -1.27
C GLY A 91 7.29 -14.07 -0.10
N ILE A 92 7.75 -14.44 1.10
CA ILE A 92 7.49 -13.71 2.35
C ILE A 92 8.75 -12.91 2.68
N ILE A 93 8.59 -11.60 2.85
CA ILE A 93 9.66 -10.73 3.34
C ILE A 93 9.43 -10.55 4.84
N PRO A 94 10.43 -10.75 5.71
CA PRO A 94 10.30 -10.43 7.13
C PRO A 94 10.00 -8.96 7.34
N LEU A 95 9.15 -8.62 8.30
CA LEU A 95 8.83 -7.22 8.60
C LEU A 95 10.10 -6.41 8.94
N ARG A 96 11.07 -7.03 9.62
CA ARG A 96 12.36 -6.42 9.95
C ARG A 96 13.05 -5.83 8.71
N THR A 97 13.04 -6.54 7.58
CA THR A 97 13.64 -6.07 6.33
C THR A 97 12.91 -4.83 5.80
N LEU A 98 11.58 -4.76 5.94
CA LEU A 98 10.83 -3.55 5.57
C LEU A 98 11.15 -2.37 6.50
N THR A 99 11.32 -2.63 7.80
CA THR A 99 11.69 -1.60 8.78
C THR A 99 13.10 -1.07 8.49
N GLU A 100 14.07 -1.93 8.19
CA GLU A 100 15.43 -1.53 7.85
C GLU A 100 15.47 -0.70 6.55
N ALA A 101 14.61 -1.02 5.58
CA ALA A 101 14.48 -0.27 4.33
C ALA A 101 13.79 1.10 4.49
N LEU A 102 13.29 1.47 5.68
CA LEU A 102 12.80 2.83 5.96
C LEU A 102 13.94 3.84 6.03
N ASP A 103 15.15 3.42 6.42
CA ASP A 103 16.33 4.26 6.32
C ASP A 103 16.78 4.31 4.86
N SER A 104 16.73 5.51 4.29
CA SER A 104 17.16 5.79 2.91
C SER A 104 18.58 5.34 2.59
N ARG A 105 19.45 5.20 3.60
CA ARG A 105 20.84 4.77 3.45
C ARG A 105 21.02 3.25 3.41
N ASN A 106 19.99 2.49 3.79
CA ASN A 106 20.09 1.04 3.91
C ASN A 106 19.07 0.31 3.00
N PRO A 107 19.16 0.49 1.67
CA PRO A 107 18.27 -0.19 0.74
C PRO A 107 18.44 -1.71 0.87
N GLN A 108 17.32 -2.44 0.97
CA GLN A 108 17.36 -3.89 1.11
C GLN A 108 17.22 -4.55 -0.26
N ASN A 109 18.21 -5.34 -0.65
CA ASN A 109 18.16 -6.10 -1.89
C ASN A 109 17.80 -7.55 -1.58
N VAL A 110 16.59 -7.95 -1.97
CA VAL A 110 16.07 -9.31 -1.78
C VAL A 110 15.97 -10.02 -3.11
N LYS A 111 16.28 -11.31 -3.13
CA LYS A 111 16.20 -12.12 -4.35
C LYS A 111 14.89 -12.90 -4.37
N HIS A 112 14.34 -13.09 -5.56
CA HIS A 112 13.19 -13.95 -5.79
C HIS A 112 13.16 -14.48 -7.22
N GLU A 113 12.45 -15.58 -7.39
CA GLU A 113 12.25 -16.22 -8.68
C GLU A 113 10.99 -15.68 -9.35
N LEU A 114 11.16 -15.23 -10.59
CA LEU A 114 10.08 -14.81 -11.46
C LEU A 114 10.01 -15.70 -12.68
N MET A 115 8.78 -15.94 -13.13
CA MET A 115 8.50 -16.63 -14.38
C MET A 115 8.44 -15.62 -15.52
N PHE A 116 9.24 -15.84 -16.56
CA PHE A 116 9.29 -15.04 -17.76
C PHE A 116 8.73 -15.81 -18.94
N ASN A 117 7.70 -15.25 -19.56
CA ASN A 117 7.09 -15.83 -20.76
C ASN A 117 7.85 -15.37 -22.00
N PHE A 118 8.58 -16.28 -22.64
CA PHE A 118 9.22 -16.02 -23.91
C PHE A 118 8.28 -16.43 -25.04
N ILE A 119 7.36 -15.53 -25.40
CA ILE A 119 6.32 -15.76 -26.43
C ILE A 119 6.95 -16.26 -27.74
N ASN A 120 8.08 -15.66 -28.14
CA ASN A 120 8.78 -16.03 -29.38
C ASN A 120 9.33 -17.46 -29.39
N LYS A 121 9.51 -18.08 -28.22
CA LYS A 121 10.09 -19.43 -28.08
C LYS A 121 9.09 -20.45 -27.54
N GLY A 122 7.86 -20.05 -27.21
CA GLY A 122 6.84 -20.95 -26.66
C GLY A 122 7.19 -21.56 -25.29
N HIS A 123 8.15 -20.99 -24.55
CA HIS A 123 8.60 -21.53 -23.26
C HIS A 123 8.50 -20.48 -22.14
N ILE A 124 8.27 -20.97 -20.92
CA ILE A 124 8.33 -20.18 -19.69
C ILE A 124 9.62 -20.56 -18.96
N ILE A 125 10.38 -19.55 -18.53
CA ILE A 125 11.64 -19.76 -17.82
C ILE A 125 11.54 -19.11 -16.45
N GLU A 126 11.94 -19.85 -15.41
CA GLU A 126 12.15 -19.29 -14.08
C GLU A 126 13.55 -18.69 -14.00
N LYS A 127 13.62 -17.43 -13.55
CA LYS A 127 14.89 -16.72 -13.39
C LYS A 127 14.91 -16.03 -12.05
N GLU A 128 16.04 -16.17 -11.35
CA GLU A 128 16.32 -15.39 -10.16
C GLU A 128 16.52 -13.92 -10.53
N THR A 129 15.78 -13.04 -9.86
CA THR A 129 15.84 -11.60 -10.03
C THR A 129 16.08 -10.92 -8.69
N SER A 130 16.79 -9.80 -8.72
CA SER A 130 16.96 -8.95 -7.56
C SER A 130 15.82 -7.94 -7.48
N TYR A 131 15.32 -7.71 -6.28
CA TYR A 131 14.26 -6.76 -5.97
C TYR A 131 14.77 -5.79 -4.91
N LEU A 132 14.83 -4.52 -5.29
CA LEU A 132 15.30 -3.45 -4.43
C LEU A 132 14.13 -2.86 -3.62
N LEU A 133 14.12 -3.12 -2.32
CA LEU A 133 13.18 -2.51 -1.38
C LEU A 133 13.67 -1.14 -0.97
N THR A 134 13.04 -0.11 -1.52
CA THR A 134 13.26 1.29 -1.17
C THR A 134 11.96 2.09 -1.21
N PRO A 135 11.87 3.19 -0.45
CA PRO A 135 10.75 4.10 -0.54
C PRO A 135 10.54 4.64 -1.98
N THR A 136 9.31 4.59 -2.47
CA THR A 136 9.02 4.95 -3.88
C THR A 136 8.70 6.44 -4.05
N LEU A 137 9.47 7.16 -4.88
CA LEU A 137 9.38 8.63 -5.07
C LEU A 137 8.43 9.11 -6.18
N LEU A 138 7.69 8.21 -6.84
CA LEU A 138 7.00 8.54 -8.10
C LEU A 138 5.83 9.53 -7.93
N LYS A 139 4.87 9.20 -7.07
CA LYS A 139 3.57 9.90 -7.02
C LYS A 139 3.43 10.92 -5.89
N ARG A 140 4.28 10.83 -4.86
CA ARG A 140 4.23 11.63 -3.65
C ARG A 140 5.64 12.08 -3.30
N GLU A 141 5.75 13.15 -2.53
CA GLU A 141 7.00 13.56 -1.89
C GLU A 141 7.14 12.80 -0.58
N LEU A 142 8.36 12.34 -0.29
CA LEU A 142 8.67 11.58 0.92
C LEU A 142 9.18 12.53 2.00
N VAL A 143 8.69 12.37 3.23
CA VAL A 143 9.10 13.16 4.39
C VAL A 143 9.99 12.29 5.27
N PHE A 144 11.25 12.71 5.42
CA PHE A 144 12.24 12.03 6.24
C PHE A 144 12.54 12.83 7.50
N VAL A 145 12.64 12.13 8.62
CA VAL A 145 13.15 12.68 9.89
C VAL A 145 14.31 11.79 10.31
N ASN A 146 15.50 12.35 10.51
CA ASN A 146 16.73 11.59 10.81
C ASN A 146 17.00 10.46 9.80
N ASN A 147 16.76 10.71 8.50
CA ASN A 147 16.86 9.76 7.38
C ASN A 147 15.88 8.58 7.39
N ILE A 148 14.96 8.53 8.36
CA ILE A 148 13.89 7.55 8.45
C ILE A 148 12.65 8.14 7.77
N LEU A 149 12.00 7.36 6.90
CA LEU A 149 10.74 7.75 6.30
C LEU A 149 9.63 7.82 7.36
N VAL A 150 9.05 9.01 7.57
CA VAL A 150 7.96 9.22 8.53
C VAL A 150 6.61 9.46 7.85
N GLY A 151 6.61 9.95 6.62
CA GLY A 151 5.36 10.24 5.92
C GLY A 151 5.53 10.62 4.47
N THR A 152 4.42 11.03 3.85
CA THR A 152 4.41 11.50 2.47
C THR A 152 3.49 12.70 2.28
N THR A 153 3.90 13.65 1.45
CA THR A 153 3.11 14.83 1.07
C THR A 153 2.69 14.73 -0.40
N ASN A 154 1.64 15.49 -0.75
CA ASN A 154 1.24 15.61 -2.14
C ASN A 154 2.33 16.39 -2.90
N LYS A 155 2.67 15.95 -4.12
CA LYS A 155 3.51 16.74 -5.01
C LYS A 155 2.78 18.03 -5.37
N ILE A 156 3.43 19.17 -5.17
CA ILE A 156 2.92 20.45 -5.64
C ILE A 156 3.26 20.55 -7.13
N VAL A 157 2.25 20.36 -8.00
CA VAL A 157 2.43 20.61 -9.44
C VAL A 157 2.25 22.11 -9.67
N GLY A 158 3.34 22.88 -9.55
CA GLY A 158 3.35 24.29 -9.90
C GLY A 158 3.14 24.50 -11.40
N ASN A 159 2.24 25.42 -11.76
CA ASN A 159 1.98 25.93 -13.12
C ASN A 159 1.30 24.99 -14.12
N LEU A 160 0.15 24.42 -13.75
CA LEU A 160 -0.89 24.21 -14.78
C LEU A 160 -1.57 25.56 -15.02
N LYS A 161 -1.04 26.32 -15.98
CA LYS A 161 -1.82 27.37 -16.64
C LYS A 161 -2.97 26.65 -17.35
N TRP A 162 -4.18 26.81 -16.85
CA TRP A 162 -5.40 26.49 -17.57
C TRP A 162 -5.60 27.51 -18.69
#